data_AF-A0A6D2IFI0-F1
#
_entry.id   AF-A0A6D2IFI0-F1
#
_cell.length_a   1.000
_cell.length_b   1.000
_cell.length_c   1.000
_cell.angle_alpha   90.00
_cell.angle_beta   90.00
_cell.angle_gamma   90.00
#
_symmetry.space_group_name_H-M   'P 1'
#
loop_
_entity.id
_entity.type
_entity.pdbx_description
1 polymer ?
#
loop_
_entity_poly.entity_id
_entity_poly.type
_entity_poly.pdbx_seq_one_letter_code
_entity_poly.pdbx_strand_id
1 'polypeptide(L)'
;MVFEKHRGSVCLTTDTWTSIQNINYMCLTAHYVDESWNLKKKIINFCQIFSHKGELIGKMVERCLLSWGITNVFTITVDNASANDVGIRFLKRRLRTWGISLLDGEHLHMRCGAHILNLVVRDGLDENKATISRIRAAV
;
A
#
# COMPACT_ATOMS: atom_id res chain seq x y z
N MET A 1 -4.44 13.62 18.40
CA MET A 1 -3.85 13.39 17.07
C MET A 1 -4.90 13.59 15.97
N VAL A 2 -4.51 13.91 14.73
CA VAL A 2 -5.43 14.26 13.61
C VAL A 2 -6.53 13.20 13.39
N PHE A 3 -6.19 11.92 13.55
CA PHE A 3 -7.12 10.82 13.29
C PHE A 3 -7.97 10.41 14.48
N GLU A 4 -7.61 10.76 15.72
CA GLU A 4 -8.43 10.45 16.91
C GLU A 4 -9.77 11.18 16.92
N LYS A 5 -9.83 12.36 16.30
CA LYS A 5 -11.07 13.16 16.19
C LYS A 5 -11.82 12.89 14.89
N HIS A 6 -11.20 12.21 13.93
CA HIS A 6 -11.80 11.95 12.63
C HIS A 6 -12.78 10.78 12.73
N ARG A 7 -14.05 11.03 12.41
CA ARG A 7 -15.11 10.00 12.44
C ARG A 7 -15.31 9.27 11.11
N GLY A 8 -14.72 9.78 10.03
CA GLY A 8 -14.81 9.15 8.71
C GLY A 8 -13.91 7.94 8.58
N SER A 9 -14.03 7.25 7.45
CA SER A 9 -13.16 6.13 7.11
C SER A 9 -11.84 6.62 6.52
N VAL A 10 -10.78 5.88 6.79
CA VAL A 10 -9.43 6.13 6.27
C VAL A 10 -9.07 5.03 5.27
N CYS A 11 -8.62 5.42 4.09
CA CYS A 11 -8.01 4.52 3.11
C CYS A 11 -6.50 4.69 3.15
N LEU A 12 -5.77 3.59 2.98
CA LEU A 12 -4.31 3.60 2.99
C LEU A 12 -3.78 3.24 1.62
N THR A 13 -2.63 3.82 1.27
CA THR A 13 -1.79 3.31 0.18
C THR A 13 -0.43 2.99 0.74
N THR A 14 0.11 1.82 0.41
CA THR A 14 1.47 1.42 0.79
C THR A 14 2.32 1.29 -0.45
N ASP A 15 3.53 1.84 -0.41
CA ASP A 15 4.52 1.60 -1.45
C ASP A 15 5.82 1.11 -0.82
N THR A 16 6.46 0.15 -1.47
CA THR A 16 7.74 -0.43 -1.04
C THR A 16 8.67 -0.48 -2.21
N TRP A 17 9.86 0.09 -2.06
CA TRP A 17 10.87 0.10 -3.11
C TRP A 17 12.26 -0.12 -2.53
N THR A 18 13.15 -0.58 -3.40
CA THR A 18 14.58 -0.71 -3.13
C THR A 18 15.28 0.50 -3.73
N SER A 19 16.03 1.23 -2.90
CA SER A 19 16.86 2.35 -3.34
C SER A 19 18.11 1.87 -4.11
N ILE A 20 18.81 2.79 -4.77
CA ILE A 20 20.06 2.52 -5.48
C ILE A 20 21.19 1.98 -4.56
N GLN A 21 21.07 2.18 -3.25
CA GLN A 21 22.00 1.67 -2.24
C GLN A 21 21.58 0.27 -1.72
N ASN A 22 20.62 -0.39 -2.38
CA ASN A 22 20.02 -1.66 -1.95
C ASN A 22 19.31 -1.59 -0.58
N ILE A 23 18.89 -0.40 -0.15
CA ILE A 23 18.10 -0.21 1.07
C ILE A 23 16.63 -0.22 0.70
N ASN A 24 15.83 -1.03 1.40
CA ASN A 24 14.39 -1.12 1.19
C ASN A 24 13.65 -0.12 2.08
N TYR A 25 12.73 0.62 1.49
CA TYR A 25 11.88 1.58 2.16
C TYR A 25 10.41 1.21 2.02
N MET A 26 9.61 1.71 2.96
CA MET A 26 8.17 1.65 2.93
C MET A 26 7.61 3.04 3.22
N CYS A 27 6.68 3.48 2.38
CA CYS A 27 5.85 4.66 2.63
C CYS A 27 4.41 4.22 2.87
N LEU A 28 3.81 4.76 3.92
CA LEU A 28 2.39 4.60 4.22
C LEU A 28 1.72 5.97 4.16
N THR A 29 0.70 6.08 3.31
CA THR A 29 -0.08 7.31 3.15
C THR A 29 -1.52 7.03 3.52
N ALA A 30 -2.10 7.90 4.35
CA ALA A 30 -3.52 7.93 4.67
C ALA A 30 -4.27 8.91 3.78
N HIS A 31 -5.45 8.50 3.34
CA HIS A 31 -6.39 9.24 2.53
C HIS A 31 -7.74 9.26 3.24
N TYR A 32 -8.35 10.43 3.36
CA TYR A 32 -9.66 10.60 4.00
C TYR A 32 -10.35 11.86 3.50
N VAL A 33 -11.66 11.94 3.65
CA VAL A 33 -12.46 13.14 3.34
C VAL A 33 -12.71 13.89 4.65
N ASP A 34 -12.37 15.18 4.70
CA ASP A 34 -12.61 15.98 5.90
C ASP A 34 -14.07 16.47 6.02
N GLU A 35 -14.40 17.17 7.11
CA GLU A 35 -15.75 17.71 7.36
C GLU A 35 -16.20 18.74 6.32
N SER A 36 -15.25 19.33 5.60
CA SER A 36 -15.49 20.27 4.51
C SER A 36 -15.53 19.58 3.13
N TRP A 37 -15.68 18.25 3.11
CA TRP A 37 -15.74 17.43 1.90
C TRP A 37 -14.48 17.47 1.03
N ASN A 38 -13.34 17.84 1.61
CA ASN A 38 -12.07 17.87 0.90
C ASN A 38 -11.30 16.56 1.10
N LEU A 39 -10.82 15.99 -0.01
CA LEU A 39 -9.88 14.88 0.04
C LEU A 39 -8.55 15.35 0.66
N LYS A 40 -8.14 14.67 1.73
CA LYS A 40 -6.84 14.85 2.37
C LYS A 40 -5.96 13.64 2.10
N LYS A 41 -4.68 13.92 1.88
CA LYS A 41 -3.62 12.94 1.71
C LYS A 41 -2.49 13.28 2.69
N LYS A 42 -2.08 12.34 3.53
CA LYS A 42 -0.99 12.52 4.51
C LYS A 42 -0.08 11.32 4.53
N ILE A 43 1.23 11.53 4.38
CA ILE A 43 2.23 10.50 4.68
C ILE A 43 2.26 10.35 6.20
N ILE A 44 1.94 9.15 6.69
CA ILE A 44 1.84 8.85 8.12
C ILE A 44 2.98 7.97 8.61
N ASN A 45 3.71 7.34 7.70
CA ASN A 45 4.96 6.66 8.01
C ASN A 45 5.87 6.62 6.77
N PHE A 46 7.16 6.83 7.00
CA PHE A 46 8.22 6.57 6.02
C PHE A 46 9.36 5.93 6.78
N CYS A 47 9.66 4.67 6.47
CA CYS A 47 10.61 3.89 7.25
C CYS A 47 11.40 2.92 6.38
N GLN A 48 12.61 2.61 6.82
CA GLN A 48 13.36 1.48 6.27
C GLN A 48 12.71 0.16 6.70
N ILE A 49 12.66 -0.81 5.78
CA ILE A 49 12.24 -2.19 6.07
C ILE A 49 13.40 -3.15 5.78
N PHE A 50 13.58 -4.14 6.63
CA PHE A 50 14.68 -5.11 6.48
C PHE A 50 14.28 -6.35 5.65
N SER A 51 13.00 -6.48 5.30
CA SER A 51 12.50 -7.60 4.52
C SER A 51 11.21 -7.24 3.79
N HIS A 52 11.06 -7.71 2.56
CA HIS A 52 9.82 -7.65 1.78
C HIS A 52 8.82 -8.76 2.16
N LYS A 53 9.04 -9.45 3.28
CA LYS A 53 8.08 -10.45 3.78
C LYS A 53 6.77 -9.76 4.16
N GLY A 54 5.66 -10.23 3.62
CA GLY A 54 4.33 -9.66 3.84
C GLY A 54 3.95 -9.47 5.31
N GLU A 55 4.35 -10.39 6.19
CA GLU A 55 4.08 -10.27 7.62
C GLU A 55 4.79 -9.07 8.27
N LEU A 56 6.01 -8.75 7.82
CA LEU A 56 6.73 -7.56 8.32
C LEU A 56 6.01 -6.29 7.86
N ILE A 57 5.63 -6.22 6.58
CA ILE A 57 4.85 -5.10 6.02
C ILE A 57 3.55 -4.93 6.81
N GLY A 58 2.81 -6.01 7.05
CA GLY A 58 1.59 -6.01 7.86
C GLY A 58 1.81 -5.49 9.28
N LYS A 59 2.89 -5.93 9.96
CA LYS A 59 3.26 -5.41 11.30
C LYS A 59 3.63 -3.93 11.29
N MET A 60 4.26 -3.44 10.23
CA MET A 60 4.59 -2.02 10.09
C MET A 60 3.34 -1.16 9.92
N VAL A 61 2.37 -1.62 9.12
CA VAL A 61 1.06 -0.96 9.02
C VAL A 61 0.33 -1.02 10.36
N GLU A 62 0.27 -2.18 11.02
CA GLU A 62 -0.36 -2.37 12.34
C GLU A 62 0.18 -1.36 13.37
N ARG A 63 1.51 -1.25 13.48
CA ARG A 63 2.16 -0.29 14.38
C ARG A 63 1.80 1.15 14.06
N CYS A 64 1.73 1.49 12.78
CA CYS A 64 1.35 2.83 12.36
C CYS A 64 -0.11 3.15 12.69
N LEU A 65 -1.03 2.20 12.49
CA LEU A 65 -2.42 2.38 12.87
C LEU A 65 -2.57 2.64 14.37
N LEU A 66 -1.87 1.85 15.20
CA LEU A 66 -1.85 2.02 16.65
C LEU A 66 -1.24 3.37 17.05
N SER A 67 -0.10 3.78 16.46
CA SER A 67 0.57 5.03 16.83
C SER A 67 -0.27 6.27 16.49
N TRP A 68 -1.08 6.21 15.44
CA TRP A 68 -1.94 7.31 15.02
C TRP A 68 -3.37 7.24 15.58
N GLY A 69 -3.73 6.17 16.30
CA GLY A 69 -5.08 5.94 16.80
C GLY A 69 -6.11 5.72 15.68
N ILE A 70 -5.70 5.18 14.53
CA ILE A 70 -6.59 4.94 13.39
C ILE A 70 -7.33 3.63 13.60
N THR A 71 -8.64 3.72 13.78
CA THR A 71 -9.50 2.54 14.00
C THR A 71 -10.41 2.22 12.81
N ASN A 72 -10.63 3.16 11.90
CA ASN A 72 -11.66 3.05 10.87
C ASN A 72 -11.07 2.86 9.46
N VAL A 73 -10.30 1.78 9.25
CA VAL A 73 -9.64 1.51 7.96
C VAL A 73 -10.60 0.84 6.99
N PHE A 74 -10.85 1.46 5.84
CA PHE A 74 -11.74 0.92 4.81
C PHE A 74 -11.00 0.07 3.77
N THR A 75 -9.98 0.65 3.14
CA THR A 75 -9.17 -0.05 2.13
C THR A 75 -7.69 0.17 2.39
N ILE A 76 -6.87 -0.77 1.93
CA ILE A 76 -5.42 -0.67 1.86
C ILE A 76 -5.04 -1.04 0.43
N THR A 77 -4.55 -0.05 -0.32
CA THR A 77 -4.06 -0.21 -1.68
C THR A 77 -2.58 -0.55 -1.65
N VAL A 78 -2.22 -1.65 -2.28
CA VAL A 78 -0.86 -2.19 -2.32
C VAL A 78 -0.50 -2.55 -3.77
N ASP A 79 0.79 -2.63 -4.09
CA ASP A 79 1.21 -3.14 -5.40
C ASP A 79 0.87 -4.64 -5.54
N ASN A 80 1.03 -5.19 -6.74
CA ASN A 80 0.59 -6.56 -7.05
C ASN A 80 1.60 -7.63 -6.62
N ALA A 81 2.54 -7.31 -5.73
CA ALA A 81 3.47 -8.29 -5.20
C ALA A 81 2.74 -9.32 -4.30
N SER A 82 3.08 -10.60 -4.47
CA SER A 82 2.47 -11.71 -3.71
C SER A 82 2.70 -11.62 -2.20
N ALA A 83 3.77 -10.96 -1.78
CA ALA A 83 4.03 -10.70 -0.37
C ALA A 83 2.90 -9.88 0.28
N ASN A 84 2.28 -8.95 -0.45
CA ASN A 84 1.24 -8.10 0.11
C ASN A 84 -0.03 -8.89 0.44
N ASP A 85 -0.32 -9.99 -0.24
CA ASP A 85 -1.44 -10.88 0.11
C ASP A 85 -1.33 -11.40 1.54
N VAL A 86 -0.12 -11.77 1.94
CA VAL A 86 0.17 -12.24 3.30
C VAL A 86 0.02 -11.10 4.31
N GLY A 87 0.52 -9.91 3.97
CA GLY A 87 0.42 -8.72 4.83
C GLY A 87 -1.02 -8.27 5.05
N ILE A 88 -1.84 -8.25 3.99
CA ILE A 88 -3.25 -7.89 4.08
C ILE A 88 -4.04 -8.93 4.84
N ARG A 89 -3.78 -10.24 4.64
CA ARG A 89 -4.42 -11.30 5.43
C ARG A 89 -4.10 -11.17 6.93
N PHE A 90 -2.85 -10.82 7.26
CA PHE A 90 -2.44 -10.52 8.62
C PHE A 90 -3.23 -9.34 9.20
N LEU A 91 -3.31 -8.23 8.46
CA LEU A 91 -4.03 -7.02 8.89
C LEU A 91 -5.52 -7.27 9.05
N LYS A 92 -6.16 -7.97 8.11
CA LYS A 92 -7.58 -8.35 8.19
C LYS A 92 -7.88 -9.11 9.48
N ARG A 93 -7.00 -10.06 9.86
CA ARG A 93 -7.13 -10.77 11.14
C ARG A 93 -6.97 -9.84 12.34
N ARG A 94 -6.00 -8.92 12.32
CA ARG A 94 -5.78 -7.96 13.41
C ARG A 94 -6.96 -7.01 13.60
N LEU A 95 -7.46 -6.40 12.53
CA LEU A 95 -8.62 -5.50 12.58
C LEU A 95 -9.87 -6.23 13.11
N ARG A 96 -10.06 -7.50 12.74
CA ARG A 96 -11.13 -8.34 13.29
C ARG A 96 -10.94 -8.60 14.79
N THR A 97 -9.74 -8.93 15.23
CA THR A 97 -9.43 -9.11 16.67
C THR A 97 -9.66 -7.84 17.48
N TRP A 98 -9.41 -6.67 16.89
CA TRP A 98 -9.69 -5.37 17.52
C TRP A 98 -11.17 -5.00 17.50
N GLY A 99 -12.02 -5.73 16.79
CA GLY A 99 -13.46 -5.42 16.68
C GLY A 99 -13.77 -4.22 15.80
N ILE A 100 -12.83 -3.80 14.94
CA ILE A 100 -12.94 -2.58 14.12
C ILE A 100 -12.90 -2.86 12.62
N SER A 101 -13.09 -4.12 12.23
CA SER A 101 -13.10 -4.53 10.83
C SER A 101 -14.37 -4.01 10.13
N LEU A 102 -14.24 -2.96 9.33
CA LEU A 102 -15.33 -2.45 8.50
C LEU A 102 -15.77 -3.50 7.47
N LEU A 103 -17.08 -3.77 7.38
CA LEU A 103 -17.68 -4.71 6.42
C LEU A 103 -16.95 -6.06 6.40
N ASP A 104 -16.57 -6.58 7.56
CA ASP A 104 -15.77 -7.80 7.72
C ASP A 104 -14.48 -7.84 6.86
N GLY A 105 -13.96 -6.67 6.51
CA GLY A 105 -12.78 -6.48 5.68
C GLY A 105 -12.96 -6.97 4.25
N GLU A 106 -14.17 -6.97 3.71
CA GLU A 106 -14.47 -7.36 2.32
C GLU A 106 -13.64 -6.55 1.31
N HIS A 107 -13.59 -5.23 1.50
CA HIS A 107 -12.88 -4.29 0.61
C HIS A 107 -11.51 -3.86 1.14
N LEU A 108 -10.97 -4.54 2.16
CA LEU A 108 -9.71 -4.13 2.78
C LEU A 108 -8.53 -4.21 1.80
N HIS A 109 -8.58 -5.12 0.83
CA HIS A 109 -7.51 -5.30 -0.15
C HIS A 109 -7.83 -4.63 -1.47
N MET A 110 -7.04 -3.63 -1.87
CA MET A 110 -7.09 -3.03 -3.20
C MET A 110 -5.73 -3.18 -3.89
N ARG A 111 -5.75 -3.51 -5.19
CA ARG A 111 -4.53 -3.57 -6.02
C ARG A 111 -4.27 -2.22 -6.68
N CYS A 112 -3.00 -1.86 -6.80
CA CYS A 112 -2.59 -0.64 -7.48
C CYS A 112 -2.87 -0.72 -9.00
N GLY A 113 -3.83 0.08 -9.48
CA GLY A 113 -4.18 0.15 -10.91
C GLY A 113 -3.01 0.57 -11.80
N ALA A 114 -2.15 1.50 -11.34
CA ALA A 114 -0.96 1.90 -12.09
C ALA A 114 0.04 0.74 -12.26
N HIS A 115 0.17 -0.11 -11.24
CA HIS A 115 1.00 -1.30 -11.33
C HIS A 115 0.43 -2.32 -12.32
N ILE A 116 -0.90 -2.54 -12.29
CA ILE A 116 -1.58 -3.42 -13.25
C ILE A 116 -1.36 -2.91 -14.69
N LEU A 117 -1.52 -1.60 -14.92
CA LEU A 117 -1.27 -1.02 -16.25
C LEU A 117 0.18 -1.24 -16.69
N ASN A 118 1.16 -1.05 -15.80
CA ASN A 118 2.56 -1.33 -16.10
C ASN A 118 2.80 -2.81 -16.43
N LEU A 119 2.11 -3.75 -15.79
CA LEU A 119 2.20 -5.17 -16.16
C LEU A 119 1.65 -5.42 -17.57
N VAL A 120 0.49 -4.86 -17.90
CA VAL A 120 -0.10 -4.97 -19.25
C VAL A 120 0.83 -4.39 -20.32
N VAL A 121 1.41 -3.21 -20.08
CA VAL A 121 2.34 -2.59 -21.02
C VAL A 121 3.61 -3.43 -21.18
N ARG A 122 4.17 -3.97 -20.10
CA ARG A 122 5.38 -4.82 -20.17
C ARG A 122 5.13 -6.08 -20.98
N ASP A 123 3.99 -6.73 -20.76
CA ASP A 123 3.58 -7.93 -21.50
C ASP A 123 3.53 -7.65 -23.01
N GLY A 124 2.88 -6.55 -23.43
CA GLY A 124 2.86 -6.15 -24.83
C GLY A 124 4.21 -5.73 -25.41
N LEU A 125 5.09 -5.13 -24.59
CA LEU A 125 6.45 -4.77 -25.02
C LEU A 125 7.36 -6.01 -25.17
N ASP A 126 7.13 -7.07 -24.39
CA ASP A 126 7.90 -8.30 -24.47
C ASP A 126 7.73 -9.01 -25.83
N GLU A 127 6.59 -8.83 -26.52
CA GLU A 127 6.39 -9.30 -27.91
C GLU A 127 7.37 -8.65 -28.90
N ASN A 128 7.84 -7.43 -28.61
CA ASN A 128 8.70 -6.62 -29.49
C ASN A 128 10.12 -6.43 -28.92
N LYS A 129 10.53 -7.32 -28.01
CA LYS A 129 11.78 -7.20 -27.23
C LYS A 129 13.04 -7.03 -28.09
N ALA A 130 13.12 -7.69 -29.24
CA ALA A 130 14.27 -7.58 -30.14
C ALA A 130 14.39 -6.17 -30.74
N THR A 131 13.28 -5.62 -31.24
CA THR A 131 13.22 -4.25 -31.81
C THR A 131 13.57 -3.21 -30.75
N ILE A 132 12.99 -3.32 -29.56
CA ILE A 132 13.28 -2.41 -28.43
C ILE A 132 14.76 -2.46 -28.06
N SER A 133 15.35 -3.67 -28.01
CA SER A 133 16.76 -3.85 -27.69
C SER A 133 17.68 -3.18 -28.73
N ARG A 134 17.35 -3.30 -30.02
CA ARG A 134 18.10 -2.64 -31.10
C ARG A 134 18.03 -1.11 -30.99
N ILE A 135 16.87 -0.55 -30.69
CA ILE A 135 16.70 0.90 -30.49
C ILE A 135 17.53 1.38 -29.29
N ARG A 136 17.47 0.66 -28.16
CA ARG A 136 18.24 1.00 -26.95
C ARG A 136 19.74 0.95 -27.15
N ALA A 137 20.23 0.08 -28.04
CA ALA A 137 21.66 -0.06 -28.35
C ALA A 137 22.18 0.98 -29.35
N ALA A 138 21.29 1.74 -30.01
CA ALA A 138 21.65 2.76 -30.98
C ALA A 138 21.95 4.13 -30.36
N VAL A 139 21.76 4.28 -29.05
CA VAL A 139 21.95 5.51 -28.27
C VAL A 139 23.06 5.34 -27.26
#